data_AF-A0A160FBB4-F1
#
_entry.id   AF-A0A160FBB4-F1
#
_cell.length_a   1.000
_cell.length_b   1.000
_cell.length_c   1.000
_cell.angle_alpha   90.00
_cell.angle_beta   90.00
_cell.angle_gamma   90.00
#
_symmetry.space_group_name_H-M   'P 1'
#
loop_
_entity.id
_entity.type
_entity.pdbx_description
1 polymer ?
#
loop_
_entity_poly.entity_id
_entity_poly.type
_entity_poly.pdbx_seq_one_letter_code
_entity_poly.pdbx_strand_id
1 'polypeptide(L)'
;MLNHWLLIGLLSVSTYLTRLLGVEVMAGRRMSPVLRLYFSYVPIGIMSALIIKQVFLPAGGELTFSLPVLLGCLAAAIVMKVSNLFLPSVVVGVVIGWFVRYVGG
;
A
#
# COMPACT_ATOMS: atom_id res chain seq x y z
N MET A 1 26.47 -9.83 16.39
CA MET A 1 25.26 -9.08 16.83
C MET A 1 25.44 -7.56 16.66
N LEU A 2 26.52 -6.96 17.19
CA LEU A 2 26.79 -5.51 17.05
C LEU A 2 26.84 -5.02 15.58
N ASN A 3 27.45 -5.80 14.67
CA ASN A 3 27.48 -5.46 13.24
C ASN A 3 26.10 -5.39 12.57
N HIS A 4 25.12 -6.19 13.03
CA HIS A 4 23.77 -6.16 12.45
C HIS A 4 23.01 -4.92 12.93
N TRP A 5 23.15 -4.56 14.22
CA TRP A 5 22.59 -3.33 14.77
C TRP A 5 23.18 -2.08 14.10
N LEU A 6 24.48 -2.09 13.81
CA LEU A 6 25.17 -1.00 13.11
C LEU A 6 24.70 -0.90 11.65
N LEU A 7 24.51 -2.04 10.96
CA LEU A 7 23.93 -2.11 9.62
C LEU A 7 22.49 -1.59 9.58
N ILE A 8 21.64 -1.99 10.53
CA ILE A 8 20.26 -1.51 10.63
C ILE A 8 20.24 0.00 10.86
N GLY A 9 21.10 0.51 11.75
CA GLY A 9 21.26 1.95 11.98
C GLY A 9 21.66 2.69 10.72
N LEU A 10 22.69 2.21 10.02
CA LEU A 10 23.19 2.82 8.78
C LEU A 10 22.13 2.81 7.66
N LEU A 11 21.43 1.68 7.48
CA LEU A 11 20.36 1.54 6.49
C LEU A 11 19.18 2.45 6.81
N SER A 12 18.78 2.54 8.07
CA SER A 12 17.70 3.42 8.51
C SER A 12 18.05 4.87 8.21
N VAL A 13 19.23 5.32 8.66
CA VAL A 13 19.71 6.69 8.44
C VAL A 13 19.78 7.01 6.96
N SER A 14 20.40 6.15 6.14
CA SER A 14 20.52 6.33 4.69
C SER A 14 19.15 6.43 3.99
N THR A 15 18.21 5.57 4.38
CA THR A 15 16.85 5.55 3.79
C THR A 15 16.09 6.83 4.12
N TYR A 16 16.14 7.28 5.38
CA TYR A 16 15.46 8.50 5.80
C TYR A 16 16.13 9.76 5.23
N LEU A 17 17.45 9.82 5.17
CA LEU A 17 18.18 10.93 4.54
C LEU A 17 17.80 11.09 3.07
N THR A 18 17.74 9.99 2.31
CA THR A 18 17.36 10.01 0.90
C THR A 18 15.93 10.56 0.71
N ARG A 19 14.99 10.15 1.57
CA ARG A 19 13.62 10.70 1.55
C ARG A 19 13.57 12.17 1.94
N LEU A 20 14.34 12.59 2.95
CA LEU A 20 14.36 13.98 3.41
C LEU A 20 14.90 14.91 2.32
N LEU A 21 16.01 14.52 1.69
CA LEU A 21 16.60 15.24 0.55
C LEU A 21 15.62 15.32 -0.62
N GLY A 22 14.91 14.22 -0.92
CA GLY A 22 13.89 14.21 -1.96
C GLY A 22 12.76 15.21 -1.69
N VAL A 23 12.30 15.32 -0.45
CA VAL A 23 11.25 16.26 -0.04
C VAL A 23 11.75 17.71 -0.05
N GLU A 24 12.93 17.99 0.49
CA GLU A 24 13.50 19.35 0.51
C GLU A 24 13.81 19.88 -0.90
N VAL A 25 14.37 19.05 -1.78
CA VAL A 25 14.64 19.42 -3.18
C VAL A 25 13.35 19.76 -3.93
N MET A 26 12.24 19.08 -3.59
CA MET A 26 10.93 19.34 -4.19
C MET A 26 10.19 20.52 -3.53
N ALA A 27 10.43 20.80 -2.26
CA ALA A 27 9.72 21.83 -1.49
C ALA A 27 9.96 23.26 -2.03
N GLY A 28 11.11 23.52 -2.65
CA GLY A 28 11.48 24.85 -3.18
C GLY A 28 11.15 25.08 -4.66
N ARG A 29 10.74 24.06 -5.43
CA ARG A 29 10.51 24.20 -6.88
C ARG A 29 9.02 24.34 -7.20
N ARG A 30 8.66 25.33 -8.03
CA ARG A 30 7.32 25.42 -8.61
C ARG A 30 7.11 24.24 -9.55
N MET A 31 6.39 23.22 -9.07
CA MET A 31 5.96 22.08 -9.88
C MET A 31 5.12 22.57 -11.06
N SER A 32 5.40 22.09 -12.28
CA SER A 32 4.50 22.35 -13.40
C SER A 32 3.12 21.70 -13.11
N PRO A 33 2.00 22.31 -13.53
CA PRO A 33 0.66 21.78 -13.28
C PRO A 33 0.50 20.35 -13.84
N VAL A 34 1.20 20.03 -14.91
CA VAL A 34 1.26 18.67 -15.49
C VAL A 34 1.94 17.69 -14.54
N LEU A 35 3.13 18.03 -13.99
CA LEU A 35 3.82 17.16 -13.03
C LEU A 35 2.97 16.91 -11.78
N ARG A 36 2.29 17.95 -11.28
CA ARG A 36 1.41 17.85 -10.10
C ARG A 36 0.27 16.85 -10.33
N LEU A 37 -0.36 16.91 -11.51
CA LEU A 37 -1.37 15.94 -11.92
C LEU A 37 -0.79 14.52 -11.97
N TYR A 38 0.35 14.33 -12.64
CA TYR A 38 1.01 13.01 -12.69
C TYR A 38 1.29 12.43 -11.30
N PHE A 39 1.91 13.20 -10.40
CA PHE A 39 2.19 12.73 -9.03
C PHE A 39 0.93 12.47 -8.20
N SER A 40 -0.21 13.12 -8.51
CA SER A 40 -1.49 12.79 -7.86
C SER A 40 -2.02 11.41 -8.25
N TYR A 41 -1.67 10.90 -9.44
CA TYR A 41 -2.07 9.57 -9.91
C TYR A 41 -1.08 8.46 -9.53
N VAL A 42 0.13 8.81 -9.09
CA VAL A 42 1.13 7.81 -8.68
C VAL A 42 0.66 6.97 -7.48
N PRO A 43 0.17 7.56 -6.37
CA PRO A 43 -0.31 6.77 -5.23
C PRO A 43 -1.45 5.83 -5.58
N ILE A 44 -2.45 6.28 -6.36
CA ILE A 44 -3.59 5.44 -6.73
C ILE A 44 -3.16 4.29 -7.64
N GLY A 45 -2.21 4.53 -8.56
CA GLY A 45 -1.63 3.50 -9.42
C GLY A 45 -0.84 2.45 -8.63
N ILE A 46 -0.01 2.88 -7.67
CA ILE A 46 0.75 1.98 -6.79
C ILE A 46 -0.21 1.12 -5.95
N MET A 47 -1.24 1.75 -5.35
CA MET A 47 -2.23 1.02 -4.56
C MET A 47 -2.99 -0.01 -5.40
N SER A 48 -3.40 0.34 -6.62
CA SER A 48 -4.05 -0.59 -7.55
C SER A 48 -3.15 -1.78 -7.88
N ALA A 49 -1.89 -1.53 -8.23
CA ALA A 49 -0.93 -2.59 -8.53
C ALA A 49 -0.65 -3.49 -7.33
N LEU A 50 -0.54 -2.93 -6.12
CA LEU A 50 -0.38 -3.68 -4.87
C LEU A 50 -1.59 -4.59 -4.61
N ILE A 51 -2.80 -4.07 -4.79
CA ILE A 51 -4.04 -4.83 -4.62
C ILE A 51 -4.09 -5.99 -5.62
N ILE A 52 -3.83 -5.73 -6.91
CA ILE A 52 -3.80 -6.76 -7.95
C ILE A 52 -2.74 -7.82 -7.61
N LYS A 53 -1.53 -7.41 -7.19
CA LYS A 53 -0.49 -8.35 -6.78
C LYS A 53 -0.94 -9.22 -5.61
N GLN A 54 -1.59 -8.64 -4.59
CA GLN A 54 -2.10 -9.38 -3.44
C GLN A 54 -3.22 -10.36 -3.81
N VAL A 55 -4.08 -9.99 -4.78
CA VAL A 55 -5.16 -10.85 -5.28
C VAL A 55 -4.61 -12.05 -6.06
N PHE A 56 -3.63 -11.82 -6.94
CA PHE A 56 -3.13 -12.84 -7.87
C PHE A 56 -1.92 -13.63 -7.34
N LEU A 57 -1.13 -13.08 -6.42
CA LEU A 57 0.07 -13.72 -5.85
C LEU A 57 0.16 -13.46 -4.33
N PRO A 58 -0.67 -14.13 -3.50
CA PRO A 58 -0.72 -13.92 -2.06
C PRO A 58 0.52 -14.43 -1.32
N ALA A 59 1.22 -15.45 -1.83
CA ALA A 59 2.48 -15.95 -1.28
C ALA A 59 3.24 -16.83 -2.31
N GLY A 60 4.49 -16.50 -2.62
CA GLY A 60 5.46 -17.51 -3.05
C GLY A 60 5.36 -18.09 -4.46
N GLY A 61 4.85 -17.36 -5.46
CA GLY A 61 5.04 -17.72 -6.87
C GLY A 61 4.05 -18.72 -7.47
N GLU A 62 3.07 -19.19 -6.70
CA GLU A 62 1.94 -19.96 -7.25
C GLU A 62 0.78 -19.03 -7.61
N LEU A 63 0.27 -19.17 -8.84
CA LEU A 63 -0.91 -18.47 -9.35
C LEU A 63 -2.18 -19.09 -8.75
N THR A 64 -2.39 -18.90 -7.46
CA THR A 64 -3.65 -19.25 -6.80
C THR A 64 -4.53 -18.01 -6.74
N PHE A 65 -5.69 -18.06 -7.40
CA PHE A 65 -6.69 -17.01 -7.29
C PHE A 65 -7.19 -16.94 -5.84
N SER A 66 -6.77 -15.91 -5.11
CA SER A 66 -7.22 -15.73 -3.73
C SER A 66 -8.58 -15.04 -3.71
N LEU A 67 -9.64 -15.85 -3.88
CA LEU A 67 -11.03 -15.46 -3.62
C LEU A 67 -11.21 -14.68 -2.29
N PRO A 68 -10.48 -14.98 -1.19
CA PRO A 68 -10.57 -14.21 0.05
C PRO A 68 -10.13 -12.75 -0.08
N VAL A 69 -9.04 -12.49 -0.79
CA VAL A 69 -8.50 -11.13 -0.95
C VAL A 69 -9.39 -10.33 -1.89
N LEU A 70 -9.91 -10.97 -2.94
CA LEU A 70 -10.83 -10.32 -3.88
C LEU A 70 -12.15 -9.90 -3.20
N LEU A 71 -12.72 -10.78 -2.37
CA LEU A 71 -13.92 -10.46 -1.58
C LEU A 71 -13.65 -9.40 -0.51
N GLY A 72 -12.50 -9.45 0.17
CA GLY A 72 -12.08 -8.40 1.13
C GLY A 72 -11.93 -7.03 0.46
N CYS A 73 -11.31 -6.96 -0.72
CA CYS A 73 -11.17 -5.72 -1.49
C CYS A 73 -12.52 -5.19 -2.01
N LEU A 74 -13.41 -6.07 -2.49
CA LEU A 74 -14.75 -5.67 -2.92
C LEU A 74 -15.58 -5.14 -1.76
N ALA A 75 -15.53 -5.81 -0.61
CA ALA A 75 -16.23 -5.35 0.59
C ALA A 75 -15.69 -4.00 1.07
N ALA A 76 -14.37 -3.82 1.10
CA ALA A 76 -13.74 -2.52 1.40
C ALA A 76 -14.20 -1.44 0.42
N ALA A 77 -14.22 -1.71 -0.89
CA ALA A 77 -14.65 -0.75 -1.90
C ALA A 77 -16.13 -0.33 -1.73
N ILE A 78 -17.00 -1.28 -1.41
CA ILE A 78 -18.42 -1.02 -1.16
C ILE A 78 -18.61 -0.15 0.09
N VAL A 79 -17.92 -0.50 1.19
CA VAL A 79 -18.00 0.27 2.45
C VAL A 79 -17.42 1.67 2.27
N MET A 80 -16.34 1.82 1.50
CA MET A 80 -15.74 3.12 1.20
C MET A 80 -16.71 4.03 0.44
N LYS A 81 -17.42 3.46 -0.54
CA LYS A 81 -18.42 4.18 -1.35
C LYS A 81 -19.62 4.65 -0.52
N VAL A 82 -20.03 3.87 0.48
CA VAL A 82 -21.18 4.19 1.35
C VAL A 82 -20.77 5.11 2.50
N SER A 83 -19.66 4.82 3.17
CA SER A 83 -19.27 5.49 4.40
C SER A 83 -18.56 6.82 4.18
N ASN A 84 -17.90 7.05 3.03
CA ASN A 84 -16.99 8.19 2.80
C ASN A 84 -15.87 8.39 3.86
N LEU A 85 -15.74 7.50 4.85
CA LEU A 85 -14.68 7.51 5.87
C LEU A 85 -13.71 6.35 5.62
N PHE A 86 -12.43 6.69 5.48
CA PHE A 86 -11.36 5.74 5.14
C PHE A 86 -11.12 4.70 6.25
N LEU A 87 -11.08 5.14 7.51
CA LEU A 87 -10.82 4.29 8.67
C LEU A 87 -11.80 3.10 8.83
N PRO A 88 -13.12 3.30 8.91
CA PRO A 88 -14.07 2.20 9.06
C PRO A 88 -14.09 1.28 7.84
N SER A 89 -13.86 1.81 6.64
CA SER A 89 -13.78 1.01 5.41
C SER A 89 -12.62 0.04 5.40
N VAL A 90 -11.44 0.47 5.86
CA VAL A 90 -10.26 -0.39 5.95
C VAL A 90 -10.46 -1.46 7.01
N VAL A 91 -11.04 -1.11 8.16
CA VAL A 91 -11.33 -2.08 9.24
C VAL A 91 -12.29 -3.16 8.75
N VAL A 92 -13.39 -2.79 8.11
CA VAL A 92 -14.37 -3.77 7.58
C VAL A 92 -13.75 -4.64 6.48
N GLY A 93 -12.94 -4.06 5.59
CA GLY A 93 -12.20 -4.81 4.57
C GLY A 93 -11.23 -5.84 5.15
N VAL A 94 -10.47 -5.46 6.18
CA VAL A 94 -9.55 -6.35 6.89
C VAL A 94 -10.31 -7.45 7.60
N VAL A 95 -11.39 -7.13 8.33
CA VAL A 95 -12.19 -8.11 9.06
C VAL A 95 -12.81 -9.13 8.10
N ILE A 96 -13.40 -8.68 6.98
CA ILE A 96 -14.01 -9.57 5.99
C ILE A 96 -12.93 -10.40 5.26
N GLY A 97 -11.83 -9.79 4.84
CA GLY A 97 -10.72 -10.53 4.22
C GLY A 97 -10.14 -11.59 5.16
N TRP A 98 -10.06 -11.30 6.46
CA TRP A 98 -9.62 -12.24 7.47
C TRP A 98 -10.64 -13.36 7.70
N PHE A 99 -11.93 -13.02 7.75
CA PHE A 99 -13.02 -13.98 7.93
C PHE A 99 -13.12 -14.94 6.74
N VAL A 100 -13.00 -14.44 5.51
CA VAL A 100 -13.05 -15.28 4.30
C VAL A 100 -11.80 -16.16 4.19
N ARG A 101 -10.63 -15.69 4.65
CA ARG A 101 -9.43 -16.52 4.71
C ARG A 101 -9.54 -17.64 5.76
N TYR A 102 -10.20 -17.39 6.89
CA TYR A 102 -10.35 -18.39 7.96
C TYR A 102 -11.48 -19.39 7.71
N VAL A 103 -12.54 -18.97 7.01
CA VAL A 103 -13.69 -19.82 6.65
C VAL A 103 -13.44 -20.57 5.32
N GLY A 104 -12.61 -20.02 4.42
CA GLY A 104 -12.32 -20.58 3.10
C GLY A 104 -11.14 -21.56 3.01
N GLY A 105 -10.27 -21.63 4.04
CA GLY A 105 -9.06 -22.49 4.06
C GLY A 105 -7.78 -21.72 3.80
#